data_AF-A0A9D0HGB4-F1
#
_entry.id   AF-A0A9D0HGB4-F1
#
_cell.length_a   1.000
_cell.length_b   1.000
_cell.length_c   1.000
_cell.angle_alpha   90.00
_cell.angle_beta   90.00
_cell.angle_gamma   90.00
#
_symmetry.space_group_name_H-M   'P 1'
#
loop_
_entity.id
_entity.type
_entity.pdbx_description
1 polymer ?
#
loop_
_entity_poly.entity_id
_entity_poly.type
_entity_poly.pdbx_seq_one_letter_code
_entity_poly.pdbx_strand_id
1 'polypeptide(L)'
;MTRPLPHTHGSARRLALALGASAALWVGAALAHPTHGSNDEHHHHQHGAATHHHGHDGDETDTPATTGPSAAERKLRVAQILKRTEQRLARMEEIRKDRRQALRRRLFKRLEGKPLNASMKDELRVHAQRMARLQRIRYVAAKQGDYDTIQTVDVLIGKENSRHEAWWRAIRRAAVRAVMANKNAQHGATAPSANKSAPPTTGQQP
;
A
#
# COMPACT_ATOMS: atom_id res chain seq x y z
N MET A 1 -20.50 -1.92 -51.62
CA MET A 1 -20.82 -2.61 -50.36
C MET A 1 -20.25 -1.81 -49.20
N THR A 2 -21.02 -0.85 -48.68
CA THR A 2 -20.62 0.07 -47.60
C THR A 2 -21.22 -0.40 -46.28
N ARG A 3 -20.37 -0.77 -45.31
CA ARG A 3 -20.82 -1.18 -43.97
C ARG A 3 -21.05 0.08 -43.11
N PRO A 4 -22.24 0.28 -42.51
CA PRO A 4 -22.48 1.37 -41.58
C PRO A 4 -21.80 1.10 -40.23
N LEU A 5 -21.26 2.16 -39.62
CA LEU A 5 -20.63 2.15 -38.30
C LEU A 5 -21.69 2.10 -37.17
N PRO A 6 -21.43 1.39 -36.06
CA PRO A 6 -22.35 1.34 -34.93
C PRO A 6 -22.30 2.64 -34.12
N HIS A 7 -23.44 3.33 -34.04
CA HIS A 7 -23.67 4.44 -33.13
C HIS A 7 -23.68 3.95 -31.68
N THR A 8 -22.72 4.39 -30.88
CA THR A 8 -22.68 4.14 -29.43
C THR A 8 -23.65 5.09 -28.73
N HIS A 9 -24.82 4.57 -28.35
CA HIS A 9 -25.77 5.28 -27.50
C HIS A 9 -25.14 5.60 -26.14
N GLY A 10 -24.96 6.90 -25.89
CA GLY A 10 -24.61 7.44 -24.59
C GLY A 10 -25.70 7.12 -23.57
N SER A 11 -25.45 6.13 -22.71
CA SER A 11 -26.25 5.87 -21.53
C SER A 11 -25.98 6.94 -20.48
N ALA A 12 -26.75 8.03 -20.54
CA ALA A 12 -26.94 8.97 -19.45
C ALA A 12 -27.62 8.24 -18.28
N ARG A 13 -26.84 7.57 -17.43
CA ARG A 13 -27.33 7.06 -16.15
C ARG A 13 -27.41 8.21 -15.16
N ARG A 14 -28.65 8.69 -15.01
CA ARG A 14 -29.12 9.62 -13.99
C ARG A 14 -28.62 9.17 -12.60
N LEU A 15 -27.94 10.09 -11.92
CA LEU A 15 -27.65 10.04 -10.48
C LEU A 15 -28.99 10.09 -9.73
N ALA A 16 -29.44 8.94 -9.24
CA ALA A 16 -30.47 8.90 -8.21
C ALA A 16 -29.80 9.15 -6.85
N LEU A 17 -30.06 10.34 -6.31
CA LEU A 17 -29.76 10.70 -4.93
C LEU A 17 -30.62 9.82 -4.00
N ALA A 18 -30.03 8.81 -3.38
CA ALA A 18 -30.67 8.06 -2.30
C ALA A 18 -30.14 8.61 -0.97
N LEU A 19 -30.85 9.57 -0.39
CA LEU A 19 -30.77 9.84 1.05
C LEU A 19 -31.42 8.65 1.78
N GLY A 20 -30.61 7.67 2.13
CA GLY A 20 -30.99 6.56 2.98
C GLY A 20 -30.41 6.76 4.37
N ALA A 21 -31.23 7.28 5.29
CA ALA A 21 -30.96 7.23 6.72
C ALA A 21 -30.76 5.77 7.14
N SER A 22 -29.57 5.41 7.60
CA SER A 22 -29.32 4.13 8.27
C SER A 22 -28.97 4.42 9.71
N ALA A 23 -29.99 4.22 10.55
CA ALA A 23 -29.89 4.22 11.99
C ALA A 23 -28.87 3.16 12.45
N ALA A 24 -28.10 3.55 13.46
CA ALA A 24 -27.14 2.70 14.14
C ALA A 24 -27.85 1.51 14.79
N LEU A 25 -27.40 0.30 14.45
CA LEU A 25 -27.42 -0.84 15.37
C LEU A 25 -25.98 -1.31 15.56
N TRP A 26 -25.38 -0.80 16.63
CA TRP A 26 -24.20 -1.41 17.24
C TRP A 26 -24.66 -2.67 17.98
N VAL A 27 -24.44 -3.84 17.38
CA VAL A 27 -24.48 -5.11 18.12
C VAL A 27 -23.05 -5.45 18.48
N GLY A 28 -22.78 -5.46 19.78
CA GLY A 28 -21.47 -5.75 20.36
C GLY A 28 -21.00 -7.16 20.01
N ALA A 29 -19.76 -7.26 19.56
CA ALA A 29 -19.02 -8.50 19.47
C ALA A 29 -17.80 -8.42 20.40
N ALA A 30 -17.73 -9.40 21.28
CA ALA A 30 -16.80 -9.62 22.37
C ALA A 30 -15.34 -9.21 22.09
N LEU A 31 -14.76 -8.53 23.09
CA LEU A 31 -13.32 -8.34 23.23
C LEU A 31 -12.64 -9.70 23.43
N ALA A 32 -11.88 -10.15 22.43
CA ALA A 32 -10.79 -11.08 22.63
C ALA A 32 -9.51 -10.27 22.80
N HIS A 33 -9.02 -10.17 24.04
CA HIS A 33 -7.72 -9.58 24.36
C HIS A 33 -6.60 -10.51 23.85
N PRO A 34 -5.67 -10.07 22.99
CA PRO A 34 -4.42 -10.78 22.81
C PRO A 34 -3.57 -10.60 24.08
N THR A 35 -3.23 -11.72 24.72
CA THR A 35 -2.31 -11.77 25.85
C THR A 35 -0.94 -11.23 25.44
N HIS A 36 -0.44 -10.34 26.27
CA HIS A 36 0.90 -9.77 26.30
C HIS A 36 1.98 -10.85 26.15
N GLY A 37 2.77 -10.78 25.09
CA GLY A 37 4.10 -11.37 25.01
C GLY A 37 5.11 -10.27 25.30
N SER A 38 5.54 -10.19 26.55
CA SER A 38 6.63 -9.36 27.05
C SER A 38 7.96 -9.78 26.42
N ASN A 39 8.58 -8.89 25.64
CA ASN A 39 10.03 -8.82 25.52
C ASN A 39 10.42 -7.37 25.82
N ASP A 40 10.60 -7.13 27.11
CA ASP A 40 11.26 -5.96 27.67
C ASP A 40 12.75 -5.98 27.28
N GLU A 41 13.11 -5.22 26.25
CA GLU A 41 14.42 -4.58 26.22
C GLU A 41 14.20 -3.09 26.53
N HIS A 42 14.25 -2.81 27.83
CA HIS A 42 14.36 -1.48 28.40
C HIS A 42 15.63 -0.77 27.88
N HIS A 43 15.50 0.02 26.82
CA HIS A 43 16.36 1.18 26.62
C HIS A 43 15.65 2.43 27.11
N HIS A 44 15.72 2.57 28.43
CA HIS A 44 15.37 3.77 29.18
C HIS A 44 16.39 4.87 28.86
N HIS A 45 16.12 5.70 27.86
CA HIS A 45 16.73 7.03 27.77
C HIS A 45 15.79 8.04 28.41
N GLN A 46 15.75 8.01 29.74
CA GLN A 46 15.42 9.17 30.55
C GLN A 46 16.55 10.19 30.40
N HIS A 47 16.38 11.12 29.47
CA HIS A 47 16.93 12.47 29.64
C HIS A 47 15.76 13.44 29.63
N GLY A 48 15.06 13.47 30.77
CA GLY A 48 14.26 14.62 31.15
C GLY A 48 15.20 15.80 31.39
N ALA A 49 15.52 16.55 30.34
CA ALA A 49 15.99 17.90 30.51
C ALA A 49 14.77 18.74 30.86
N ALA A 50 14.53 18.88 32.16
CA ALA A 50 13.68 19.94 32.69
C ALA A 50 14.19 21.26 32.11
N THR A 51 13.46 21.81 31.14
CA THR A 51 13.63 23.20 30.73
C THR A 51 13.16 24.05 31.91
N HIS A 52 14.13 24.39 32.77
CA HIS A 52 14.02 25.52 33.67
C HIS A 52 13.62 26.75 32.86
N HIS A 53 12.33 27.10 32.90
CA HIS A 53 11.89 28.45 32.61
C HIS A 53 12.38 29.33 33.75
N HIS A 54 13.62 29.79 33.63
CA HIS A 54 14.15 30.87 34.43
C HIS A 54 13.41 32.14 33.97
N GLY A 55 12.44 32.56 34.77
CA GLY A 55 11.87 33.91 34.68
C GLY A 55 13.01 34.88 34.96
N HIS A 56 13.60 35.41 33.89
CA HIS A 56 14.56 36.49 33.95
C HIS A 56 13.77 37.80 34.02
N ASP A 57 13.25 38.07 35.20
CA ASP A 57 12.77 39.40 35.57
C ASP A 57 14.01 40.24 35.92
N GLY A 58 14.24 41.28 35.12
CA GLY A 58 15.27 42.29 35.34
C GLY A 58 16.55 42.04 34.56
N ASP A 59 16.79 42.84 33.53
CA ASP A 59 17.81 43.89 33.59
C ASP A 59 17.83 44.63 32.25
N GLU A 60 17.60 45.93 32.28
CA GLU A 60 17.63 46.85 31.14
C GLU A 60 19.11 47.11 30.79
N THR A 61 19.82 46.06 30.33
CA THR A 61 21.22 46.19 29.92
C THR A 61 21.28 46.57 28.44
N ASP A 62 21.92 47.72 28.22
CA ASP A 62 22.38 48.24 26.94
C ASP A 62 22.78 47.10 26.00
N THR A 63 21.92 46.80 25.02
CA THR A 63 22.20 45.76 24.03
C THR A 63 23.36 46.24 23.17
N PRO A 64 24.57 45.66 23.27
CA PRO A 64 25.70 46.12 22.49
C PRO A 64 25.34 45.94 21.02
N ALA A 65 25.49 47.01 20.23
CA ALA A 65 25.26 47.03 18.80
C ALA A 65 26.01 45.85 18.16
N THR A 66 25.29 44.75 17.96
CA THR A 66 25.88 43.48 17.54
C THR A 66 26.12 43.64 16.05
N THR A 67 27.34 44.03 15.69
CA THR A 67 27.80 44.12 14.30
C THR A 67 27.47 42.80 13.61
N GLY A 68 26.49 42.84 12.71
CA GLY A 68 25.99 41.64 12.04
C GLY A 68 27.11 40.89 11.30
N PRO A 69 26.94 39.58 11.06
CA PRO A 69 27.98 38.75 10.46
C PRO A 69 28.43 39.35 9.13
N SER A 70 29.74 39.41 8.90
CA SER A 70 30.31 40.05 7.72
C SER A 70 29.84 39.38 6.43
N ALA A 71 29.93 40.06 5.28
CA ALA A 71 29.52 39.49 4.00
C ALA A 71 30.26 38.17 3.67
N ALA A 72 31.51 38.03 4.10
CA ALA A 72 32.30 36.81 3.95
C ALA A 72 31.73 35.66 4.80
N GLU A 73 31.36 35.92 6.05
CA GLU A 73 30.76 34.93 6.95
C GLU A 73 29.40 34.46 6.45
N ARG A 74 28.57 35.36 5.90
CA ARG A 74 27.29 34.99 5.30
C ARG A 74 27.47 34.05 4.11
N LYS A 75 28.44 34.33 3.22
CA LYS A 75 28.77 33.44 2.08
C LYS A 75 29.23 32.06 2.55
N LEU A 76 30.11 32.01 3.55
CA LEU A 76 30.59 30.74 4.12
C LEU A 76 29.45 29.93 4.75
N ARG A 77 28.55 30.58 5.50
CA ARG A 77 27.37 29.93 6.08
C ARG A 77 26.45 29.36 5.00
N VAL A 78 26.18 30.12 3.93
CA VAL A 78 25.37 29.63 2.80
C VAL A 78 26.02 28.41 2.13
N ALA A 79 27.34 28.45 1.88
CA ALA A 79 28.05 27.32 1.29
C ALA A 79 27.99 26.05 2.18
N GLN A 80 28.13 26.21 3.50
CA GLN A 80 27.99 25.09 4.45
C GLN A 80 26.57 24.54 4.49
N ILE A 81 25.55 25.40 4.43
CA ILE A 81 24.14 24.98 4.36
C ILE A 81 23.92 24.16 3.08
N LEU A 82 24.37 24.65 1.92
CA LEU A 82 24.23 23.95 0.64
C LEU A 82 24.89 22.56 0.69
N LYS A 83 26.14 22.49 1.16
CA LYS A 83 26.85 21.21 1.34
C LYS A 83 26.10 20.23 2.25
N ARG A 84 25.58 20.70 3.38
CA ARG A 84 24.77 19.87 4.30
C ARG A 84 23.47 19.42 3.65
N THR A 85 22.82 20.27 2.86
CA THR A 85 21.59 19.91 2.15
C THR A 85 21.83 18.87 1.08
N GLU A 86 22.91 18.98 0.29
CA GLU A 86 23.30 17.98 -0.71
C GLU A 86 23.59 16.63 -0.07
N GLN A 87 24.38 16.61 1.01
CA GLN A 87 24.65 15.38 1.78
C GLN A 87 23.36 14.74 2.32
N ARG A 88 22.44 15.57 2.84
CA ARG A 88 21.15 15.10 3.33
C ARG A 88 20.30 14.51 2.20
N LEU A 89 20.26 15.15 1.02
CA LEU A 89 19.53 14.66 -0.15
C LEU A 89 20.11 13.34 -0.66
N ALA A 90 21.44 13.23 -0.76
CA ALA A 90 22.11 12.00 -1.14
C ALA A 90 21.75 10.84 -0.19
N ARG A 91 21.85 11.08 1.13
CA ARG A 91 21.45 10.10 2.16
C ARG A 91 19.97 9.71 2.05
N MET A 92 19.09 10.67 1.79
CA MET A 92 17.67 10.36 1.58
C MET A 92 17.43 9.51 0.33
N GLU A 93 18.18 9.71 -0.75
CA GLU A 93 18.04 8.92 -1.97
C GLU A 93 18.54 7.48 -1.79
N GLU A 94 19.63 7.28 -1.05
CA GLU A 94 20.08 5.94 -0.64
C GLU A 94 19.02 5.21 0.17
N ILE A 95 18.47 5.87 1.21
CA ILE A 95 17.38 5.30 2.02
C ILE A 95 16.17 4.93 1.15
N ARG A 96 15.82 5.75 0.15
CA ARG A 96 14.74 5.43 -0.80
C ARG A 96 15.07 4.23 -1.67
N LYS A 97 16.31 4.13 -2.19
CA LYS A 97 16.78 2.97 -2.97
C LYS A 97 16.68 1.69 -2.14
N ASP A 98 17.16 1.70 -0.91
CA ASP A 98 17.14 0.54 -0.01
C ASP A 98 15.71 0.12 0.31
N ARG A 99 14.83 1.07 0.61
CA ARG A 99 13.40 0.78 0.82
C ARG A 99 12.75 0.15 -0.40
N ARG A 100 13.03 0.65 -1.62
CA ARG A 100 12.52 0.06 -2.86
C ARG A 100 13.06 -1.35 -3.08
N GLN A 101 14.34 -1.60 -2.80
CA GLN A 101 14.94 -2.92 -2.91
C GLN A 101 14.36 -3.90 -1.88
N ALA A 102 14.22 -3.50 -0.62
CA ALA A 102 13.61 -4.31 0.43
C ALA A 102 12.17 -4.68 0.08
N LEU A 103 11.39 -3.73 -0.47
CA LEU A 103 10.04 -3.99 -0.95
C LEU A 103 10.04 -5.00 -2.11
N ARG A 104 10.93 -4.84 -3.10
CA ARG A 104 11.07 -5.79 -4.21
C ARG A 104 11.41 -7.20 -3.70
N ARG A 105 12.35 -7.33 -2.75
CA ARG A 105 12.70 -8.62 -2.12
C ARG A 105 11.51 -9.25 -1.40
N ARG A 106 10.73 -8.46 -0.65
CA ARG A 106 9.51 -8.94 0.03
C ARG A 106 8.45 -9.42 -0.96
N LEU A 107 8.23 -8.67 -2.05
CA LEU A 107 7.31 -9.07 -3.11
C LEU A 107 7.80 -10.36 -3.81
N PHE A 108 9.08 -10.44 -4.15
CA PHE A 108 9.66 -11.63 -4.78
C PHE A 108 9.51 -12.87 -3.88
N LYS A 109 9.73 -12.73 -2.57
CA LYS A 109 9.50 -13.80 -1.59
C LYS A 109 8.03 -14.22 -1.51
N ARG A 110 7.08 -13.26 -1.52
CA ARG A 110 5.63 -13.56 -1.52
C ARG A 110 5.15 -14.25 -2.80
N LEU A 111 5.86 -14.06 -3.90
CA LEU A 111 5.54 -14.60 -5.22
C LEU A 111 6.23 -15.93 -5.53
N GLU A 112 7.03 -16.47 -4.59
CA GLU A 112 7.76 -17.73 -4.77
C GLU A 112 8.62 -17.72 -6.06
N GLY A 113 9.21 -16.57 -6.38
CA GLY A 113 10.04 -16.40 -7.58
C GLY A 113 9.28 -16.32 -8.91
N LYS A 114 7.95 -16.37 -8.91
CA LYS A 114 7.15 -16.23 -10.13
C LYS A 114 7.17 -14.77 -10.61
N PRO A 115 7.33 -14.52 -11.93
CA PRO A 115 7.28 -13.17 -12.47
C PRO A 115 5.88 -12.57 -12.28
N LEU A 116 5.82 -11.26 -12.03
CA LEU A 116 4.56 -10.51 -11.94
C LEU A 116 3.87 -10.49 -13.30
N ASN A 117 2.66 -11.04 -13.37
CA ASN A 117 1.80 -10.88 -14.55
C ASN A 117 1.31 -9.43 -14.69
N ALA A 118 0.80 -9.05 -15.87
CA ALA A 118 0.33 -7.67 -16.12
C ALA A 118 -0.80 -7.26 -15.16
N SER A 119 -1.81 -8.11 -14.98
CA SER A 119 -2.95 -7.86 -14.08
C SER A 119 -2.52 -7.59 -12.63
N MET A 120 -1.49 -8.27 -12.15
CA MET A 120 -0.96 -8.09 -10.80
C MET A 120 -0.20 -6.77 -10.66
N LYS A 121 0.51 -6.35 -11.72
CA LYS A 121 1.18 -5.05 -11.75
C LYS A 121 0.14 -3.92 -11.71
N ASP A 122 -0.96 -4.07 -12.44
CA ASP A 122 -2.04 -3.08 -12.47
C ASP A 122 -2.72 -2.94 -11.11
N GLU A 123 -3.07 -4.05 -10.46
CA GLU A 123 -3.66 -4.00 -9.12
C GLU A 123 -2.68 -3.41 -8.09
N LEU A 124 -1.40 -3.79 -8.13
CA LEU A 124 -0.37 -3.21 -7.26
C LEU A 124 -0.24 -1.70 -7.47
N ARG A 125 -0.32 -1.22 -8.72
CA ARG A 125 -0.28 0.20 -9.05
C ARG A 125 -1.50 0.93 -8.52
N VAL A 126 -2.70 0.37 -8.71
CA VAL A 126 -3.96 0.95 -8.22
C VAL A 126 -3.98 1.02 -6.69
N HIS A 127 -3.60 -0.07 -6.01
CA HIS A 127 -3.50 -0.12 -4.55
C HIS A 127 -2.51 0.93 -4.03
N ALA A 128 -1.30 1.01 -4.61
CA ALA A 128 -0.30 2.01 -4.24
C ALA A 128 -0.81 3.44 -4.44
N GLN A 129 -1.52 3.71 -5.55
CA GLN A 129 -2.08 5.03 -5.82
C GLN A 129 -3.17 5.42 -4.80
N ARG A 130 -4.06 4.49 -4.45
CA ARG A 130 -5.10 4.71 -3.42
C ARG A 130 -4.47 4.95 -2.06
N MET A 131 -3.49 4.13 -1.67
CA MET A 131 -2.76 4.30 -0.41
C MET A 131 -2.04 5.65 -0.34
N ALA A 132 -1.38 6.07 -1.42
CA ALA A 132 -0.72 7.38 -1.47
C ALA A 132 -1.71 8.55 -1.30
N ARG A 133 -2.90 8.46 -1.91
CA ARG A 133 -3.96 9.47 -1.74
C ARG A 133 -4.47 9.52 -0.30
N LEU A 134 -4.79 8.36 0.29
CA LEU A 134 -5.26 8.28 1.68
C LEU A 134 -4.21 8.83 2.66
N GLN A 135 -2.94 8.46 2.49
CA GLN A 135 -1.86 8.97 3.33
C GLN A 135 -1.68 10.48 3.21
N ARG A 136 -1.85 11.06 2.00
CA ARG A 136 -1.79 12.50 1.80
C ARG A 136 -2.93 13.22 2.52
N ILE A 137 -4.16 12.69 2.44
CA ILE A 137 -5.32 13.26 3.15
C ILE A 137 -5.08 13.22 4.65
N ARG A 138 -4.65 12.07 5.18
CA ARG A 138 -4.30 11.89 6.59
C ARG A 138 -3.25 12.90 7.06
N TYR A 139 -2.21 13.13 6.26
CA TYR A 139 -1.16 14.10 6.57
C TYR A 139 -1.70 15.54 6.66
N VAL A 140 -2.55 15.95 5.71
CA VAL A 140 -3.16 17.29 5.73
C VAL A 140 -4.08 17.47 6.93
N ALA A 141 -4.94 16.49 7.22
CA ALA A 141 -5.81 16.50 8.39
C ALA A 141 -5.00 16.60 9.70
N ALA A 142 -3.91 15.84 9.81
CA ALA A 142 -3.00 15.92 10.95
C ALA A 142 -2.32 17.30 11.11
N LYS A 143 -2.03 17.98 10.01
CA LYS A 143 -1.50 19.36 10.05
C LYS A 143 -2.52 20.39 10.50
N GLN A 144 -3.82 20.11 10.32
CA GLN A 144 -4.93 20.99 10.69
C GLN A 144 -5.53 20.64 12.06
N GLY A 145 -5.12 19.53 12.70
CA GLY A 145 -5.72 19.07 13.94
C GLY A 145 -7.11 18.46 13.76
N ASP A 146 -7.48 18.06 12.55
CA ASP A 146 -8.77 17.43 12.24
C ASP A 146 -8.73 15.92 12.54
N TYR A 147 -9.02 15.57 13.80
CA TYR A 147 -8.96 14.18 14.28
C TYR A 147 -10.04 13.29 13.69
N ASP A 148 -11.22 13.82 13.38
CA ASP A 148 -12.35 13.06 12.82
C ASP A 148 -12.02 12.57 11.40
N THR A 149 -11.41 13.43 10.59
CA THR A 149 -10.92 13.06 9.26
C THR A 149 -9.80 12.01 9.36
N ILE A 150 -8.89 12.12 10.33
CA ILE A 150 -7.83 11.12 10.52
C ILE A 150 -8.44 9.75 10.83
N GLN A 151 -9.38 9.66 11.77
CA GLN A 151 -10.04 8.40 12.12
C GLN A 151 -10.77 7.80 10.91
N THR A 152 -11.49 8.62 10.15
CA THR A 152 -12.19 8.19 8.94
C THR A 152 -11.21 7.64 7.89
N VAL A 153 -10.09 8.32 7.66
CA VAL A 153 -9.06 7.89 6.72
C VAL A 153 -8.38 6.60 7.18
N ASP A 154 -8.14 6.43 8.49
CA ASP A 154 -7.55 5.21 9.05
C ASP A 154 -8.48 4.00 8.84
N VAL A 155 -9.80 4.17 8.98
CA VAL A 155 -10.78 3.14 8.62
C VAL A 155 -10.73 2.81 7.12
N LEU A 156 -10.61 3.82 6.24
CA LEU A 156 -10.50 3.60 4.79
C LEU A 156 -9.20 2.88 4.40
N ILE A 157 -8.09 3.20 5.06
CA ILE A 157 -6.81 2.49 4.90
C ILE A 157 -6.99 1.01 5.28
N GLY A 158 -7.65 0.73 6.42
CA GLY A 158 -7.98 -0.63 6.84
C GLY A 158 -8.78 -1.38 5.76
N LYS A 159 -9.84 -0.76 5.24
CA LYS A 159 -10.68 -1.34 4.17
C LYS A 159 -9.90 -1.61 2.88
N GLU A 160 -9.04 -0.69 2.45
CA GLU A 160 -8.22 -0.87 1.25
C GLU A 160 -7.20 -2.00 1.42
N ASN A 161 -6.55 -2.10 2.58
CA ASN A 161 -5.66 -3.21 2.91
C ASN A 161 -6.41 -4.55 2.90
N SER A 162 -7.59 -4.62 3.52
CA SER A 162 -8.41 -5.84 3.52
C SER A 162 -8.83 -6.25 2.10
N ARG A 163 -9.17 -5.30 1.23
CA ARG A 163 -9.49 -5.57 -0.17
C ARG A 163 -8.28 -6.15 -0.91
N HIS A 164 -7.12 -5.54 -0.74
CA HIS A 164 -5.89 -5.99 -1.38
C HIS A 164 -5.48 -7.40 -0.93
N GLU A 165 -5.56 -7.68 0.37
CA GLU A 165 -5.28 -9.02 0.93
C GLU A 165 -6.33 -10.07 0.50
N ALA A 166 -7.61 -9.70 0.36
CA ALA A 166 -8.62 -10.58 -0.21
C ALA A 166 -8.32 -10.95 -1.67
N TRP A 167 -7.89 -9.97 -2.46
CA TRP A 167 -7.46 -10.19 -3.85
C TRP A 167 -6.23 -11.11 -3.94
N TRP A 168 -5.20 -10.89 -3.10
CA TRP A 168 -4.04 -11.79 -3.02
C TRP A 168 -4.42 -13.23 -2.67
N ARG A 169 -5.33 -13.41 -1.71
CA ARG A 169 -5.86 -14.73 -1.36
C ARG A 169 -6.59 -15.38 -2.53
N ALA A 170 -7.37 -14.62 -3.31
CA ALA A 170 -8.05 -15.13 -4.49
C ALA A 170 -7.05 -15.61 -5.57
N ILE A 171 -6.01 -14.83 -5.84
CA ILE A 171 -4.94 -15.22 -6.77
C ILE A 171 -4.20 -16.46 -6.29
N ARG A 172 -3.83 -16.51 -5.01
CA ARG A 172 -3.15 -17.69 -4.44
C ARG A 172 -4.01 -18.94 -4.59
N ARG A 173 -5.32 -18.86 -4.29
CA ARG A 173 -6.26 -19.97 -4.49
C ARG A 173 -6.36 -20.37 -5.96
N ALA A 174 -6.40 -19.41 -6.89
CA ALA A 174 -6.40 -19.71 -8.33
C ALA A 174 -5.12 -20.42 -8.77
N ALA A 175 -3.95 -19.97 -8.29
CA ALA A 175 -2.67 -20.59 -8.58
C ALA A 175 -2.58 -22.03 -8.04
N VAL A 176 -3.02 -22.28 -6.81
CA VAL A 176 -3.07 -23.64 -6.23
C VAL A 176 -3.99 -24.55 -7.04
N ARG A 177 -5.19 -24.07 -7.42
CA ARG A 177 -6.12 -24.84 -8.28
C ARG A 177 -5.51 -25.18 -9.63
N ALA A 178 -4.80 -24.25 -10.26
CA ALA A 178 -4.12 -24.49 -11.53
C ALA A 178 -3.02 -25.57 -11.42
N VAL A 179 -2.23 -25.56 -10.33
CA VAL A 179 -1.22 -26.59 -10.07
C VAL A 179 -1.87 -27.97 -9.89
N MET A 180 -2.93 -28.07 -9.09
CA MET A 180 -3.65 -29.33 -8.87
C MET A 180 -4.29 -29.86 -10.14
N ALA A 181 -4.89 -29.00 -10.97
CA ALA A 181 -5.47 -29.38 -12.25
C ALA A 181 -4.42 -29.96 -13.21
N ASN A 182 -3.23 -29.34 -13.27
CA ASN A 182 -2.13 -29.84 -14.11
C ASN A 182 -1.62 -31.22 -13.63
N LYS A 183 -1.49 -31.41 -12.31
CA LYS A 183 -1.08 -32.71 -11.74
C LYS A 183 -2.09 -33.81 -12.09
N ASN A 184 -3.40 -33.52 -12.01
CA ASN A 184 -4.44 -34.48 -12.37
C ASN A 184 -4.42 -34.81 -13.88
N ALA A 185 -4.14 -33.83 -14.75
CA ALA A 185 -4.01 -34.07 -16.18
C ALA A 185 -2.82 -34.99 -16.52
N GLN A 186 -1.70 -34.87 -15.80
CA GLN A 186 -0.54 -35.74 -15.98
C GLN A 186 -0.80 -37.20 -15.56
N HIS A 187 -1.58 -37.42 -14.49
CA HIS A 187 -1.92 -38.77 -14.04
C HIS A 187 -3.09 -39.40 -14.82
N GLY A 188 -3.94 -38.59 -15.46
CA GLY A 188 -5.09 -39.06 -16.24
C GLY A 188 -4.80 -39.50 -17.67
N ALA A 189 -3.58 -39.28 -18.19
CA ALA A 189 -3.22 -39.63 -19.57
C ALA A 189 -2.93 -41.13 -19.79
N THR A 190 -2.88 -41.95 -18.74
CA THR A 190 -2.85 -43.42 -18.84
C THR A 190 -4.25 -43.99 -18.72
N ALA A 191 -5.19 -43.52 -19.56
CA ALA A 191 -6.35 -44.34 -19.85
C ALA A 191 -5.85 -45.52 -20.71
N PRO A 192 -6.07 -46.79 -20.32
CA PRO A 192 -5.76 -47.91 -21.19
C PRO A 192 -6.56 -47.73 -22.47
N SER A 193 -5.87 -47.43 -23.57
CA SER A 193 -6.43 -47.40 -24.91
C SER A 193 -6.90 -48.82 -25.24
N ALA A 194 -8.13 -49.13 -24.82
CA ALA A 194 -8.84 -50.32 -25.23
C ALA A 194 -9.24 -50.11 -26.70
N ASN A 195 -8.26 -50.36 -27.57
CA ASN A 195 -8.42 -50.55 -28.99
C ASN A 195 -9.32 -51.76 -29.23
N LYS A 196 -10.65 -51.56 -29.13
CA LYS A 196 -11.64 -52.54 -29.56
C LYS A 196 -11.92 -52.28 -31.04
N SER A 197 -11.00 -52.75 -31.88
CA SER A 197 -11.28 -53.04 -33.28
C SER A 197 -12.43 -54.05 -33.35
N ALA A 198 -13.62 -53.59 -33.70
CA ALA A 198 -14.69 -54.43 -34.18
C ALA A 198 -15.33 -53.73 -35.39
N PRO A 199 -15.13 -54.23 -36.63
CA PRO A 199 -15.87 -53.73 -37.78
C PRO A 199 -17.31 -54.28 -37.73
N PRO A 200 -18.36 -53.44 -37.86
CA PRO A 200 -19.67 -53.97 -38.20
C PRO A 200 -19.65 -54.39 -39.69
N THR A 201 -19.69 -55.70 -39.83
CA THR A 201 -19.92 -56.52 -41.02
C THR A 201 -20.90 -55.90 -42.00
N THR A 202 -20.44 -55.81 -43.24
CA THR A 202 -21.17 -55.54 -44.48
C THR A 202 -22.55 -56.18 -44.49
N GLY A 203 -23.59 -55.35 -44.59
CA GLY A 203 -24.92 -55.80 -45.00
C GLY A 203 -24.88 -56.23 -46.46
N GLN A 204 -25.16 -57.51 -46.70
CA GLN A 204 -25.42 -58.04 -48.02
C GLN A 204 -26.66 -58.94 -47.93
N GLN A 205 -27.48 -58.84 -48.98
CA GLN A 205 -28.65 -59.64 -49.37
C GLN A 205 -30.02 -58.99 -49.11
N PRO A 206 -31.02 -59.32 -49.94
CA PRO A 206 -31.04 -59.30 -51.41
C PRO A 206 -32.09 -58.32 -51.97
#